data_AF-A0A920SJ90-F1
#
_entry.id   AF-A0A920SJ90-F1
#
_cell.length_a   1.000
_cell.length_b   1.000
_cell.length_c   1.000
_cell.angle_alpha   90.00
_cell.angle_beta   90.00
_cell.angle_gamma   90.00
#
_symmetry.space_group_name_H-M   'P 1'
#
loop_
_entity.id
_entity.type
_entity.pdbx_description
1 polymer ?
#
loop_
_entity_poly.entity_id
_entity_poly.type
_entity_poly.pdbx_seq_one_letter_code
_entity_poly.pdbx_strand_id
1 'polypeptide(L)' 'MRGYCTSLWDGTGRAPRLGIVGFGSSGRELASRAKAFNMEIEAVDVVPLSPEDAEHFGVVKIRRTGWA' A
#
# COMPACT_ATOMS: atom_id res chain seq x y z
N MET A 1 -16.49 -9.64 -19.90
CA MET A 1 -15.29 -8.82 -19.65
C MET A 1 -14.51 -9.41 -18.49
N ARG A 2 -13.49 -10.25 -18.74
CA ARG A 2 -12.55 -10.74 -17.71
C ARG A 2 -11.19 -10.88 -18.39
N GLY A 3 -10.31 -9.94 -18.12
CA GLY A 3 -8.98 -9.85 -18.73
C GLY A 3 -8.20 -8.71 -18.10
N TYR A 4 -8.10 -8.69 -16.78
CA TYR A 4 -7.11 -7.83 -16.13
C TYR A 4 -5.81 -8.60 -16.08
N CYS A 5 -4.89 -8.09 -16.90
CA CYS A 5 -3.48 -8.42 -17.01
C CYS A 5 -2.76 -8.18 -15.66
N THR A 6 -3.00 -9.00 -14.65
CA THR A 6 -2.33 -8.90 -13.34
C THR A 6 -1.09 -9.79 -13.24
N SER A 7 -0.90 -10.74 -14.15
CA SER A 7 0.23 -11.68 -14.14
C SER A 7 1.51 -11.17 -14.81
N LEU A 8 1.53 -9.94 -15.33
CA LEU A 8 2.56 -9.46 -16.26
C LEU A 8 3.57 -8.46 -15.66
N TRP A 9 3.39 -8.00 -14.41
CA TRP A 9 4.29 -6.99 -13.83
C TRP A 9 5.60 -7.56 -13.28
N ASP A 10 5.59 -8.76 -12.70
CA ASP A 10 6.78 -9.40 -12.11
C ASP A 10 6.91 -10.91 -12.40
N GLY A 11 5.96 -11.49 -13.13
CA GLY A 11 5.93 -12.93 -13.45
C GLY A 11 5.68 -13.86 -12.25
N THR A 12 5.35 -13.33 -11.06
CA THR A 12 5.21 -14.13 -9.83
C THR A 12 3.78 -14.61 -9.54
N GLY A 13 2.80 -14.11 -10.31
CA GLY A 13 1.38 -14.38 -10.05
C GLY A 13 0.85 -13.71 -8.77
N ARG A 14 1.60 -12.79 -8.15
CA ARG A 14 1.18 -12.01 -6.99
C ARG A 14 0.76 -10.59 -7.39
N ALA A 15 -0.01 -9.95 -6.51
CA ALA A 15 -0.27 -8.53 -6.63
C ALA A 15 1.04 -7.73 -6.46
N PRO A 16 1.27 -6.68 -7.27
CA PRO A 16 2.41 -5.79 -7.07
C PRO A 16 2.37 -5.13 -5.70
N ARG A 17 3.53 -4.96 -5.05
CA ARG A 17 3.65 -4.37 -3.71
C ARG A 17 4.13 -2.92 -3.79
N LEU A 18 3.53 -2.04 -2.99
CA LEU A 18 3.90 -0.64 -2.87
C LEU A 18 4.31 -0.31 -1.44
N GLY A 19 5.57 0.10 -1.25
CA GLY A 19 6.04 0.68 0.02
C GLY A 19 5.88 2.20 0.03
N ILE A 20 5.28 2.74 1.10
CA ILE A 20 5.14 4.19 1.32
C ILE A 20 5.87 4.57 2.61
N VAL A 21 6.82 5.50 2.51
CA VAL A 21 7.51 6.10 3.65
C VAL A 21 7.02 7.54 3.81
N GLY A 22 6.39 7.85 4.94
CA GLY A 22 5.63 9.08 5.16
C GLY A 22 4.20 8.95 4.62
N PHE A 23 3.26 8.71 5.53
CA PHE A 23 1.82 8.55 5.32
C PHE A 23 1.01 9.80 5.68
N GLY A 24 1.57 10.97 5.32
CA GLY A 24 0.87 12.25 5.28
C GLY A 24 -0.09 12.35 4.08
N SER A 25 -0.40 13.57 3.64
CA SER A 25 -1.31 13.82 2.51
C SER A 25 -0.88 13.09 1.23
N SER A 26 0.38 13.24 0.82
CA SER A 26 0.90 12.62 -0.40
C SER A 26 0.86 11.09 -0.34
N GLY A 27 1.21 10.50 0.82
CA GLY A 27 1.17 9.05 1.00
C GLY A 27 -0.25 8.49 0.93
N ARG A 28 -1.22 9.21 1.49
CA ARG A 28 -2.65 8.87 1.46
C ARG A 28 -3.22 8.96 0.05
N GLU A 29 -2.91 10.02 -0.69
CA GLU A 29 -3.32 10.14 -2.10
C GLU A 29 -2.72 9.03 -2.97
N LEU A 30 -1.44 8.70 -2.76
CA LEU A 30 -0.78 7.61 -3.46
C LEU A 30 -1.45 6.27 -3.14
N ALA A 31 -1.73 5.98 -1.86
CA ALA A 31 -2.40 4.77 -1.43
C ALA A 31 -3.80 4.63 -2.05
N SER A 32 -4.57 5.72 -2.09
CA SER A 32 -5.89 5.77 -2.73
C SER A 32 -5.81 5.36 -4.21
N ARG A 33 -4.83 5.89 -4.95
CA ARG A 33 -4.62 5.54 -6.36
C ARG A 33 -4.13 4.10 -6.51
N ALA A 34 -3.21 3.64 -5.66
CA ALA A 34 -2.64 2.29 -5.70
C ALA A 34 -3.69 1.19 -5.47
N LYS A 35 -4.71 1.47 -4.65
CA LYS A 35 -5.85 0.57 -4.42
C LYS A 35 -6.59 0.23 -5.72
N ALA A 36 -6.72 1.18 -6.65
CA ALA A 36 -7.35 0.96 -7.95
C ALA A 36 -6.55 0.00 -8.86
N PHE A 37 -5.24 -0.16 -8.61
CA PHE A 37 -4.37 -1.08 -9.32
C PHE A 37 -4.26 -2.45 -8.65
N ASN A 38 -5.06 -2.72 -7.61
CA ASN A 38 -5.03 -3.97 -6.85
C ASN A 38 -3.63 -4.28 -6.27
N MET A 39 -2.92 -3.24 -5.82
CA MET A 39 -1.60 -3.38 -5.20
C MET A 39 -1.71 -3.69 -3.70
N GLU A 40 -0.74 -4.43 -3.17
CA GLU A 40 -0.56 -4.61 -1.74
C GLU A 40 0.28 -3.46 -1.16
N ILE A 41 -0.32 -2.63 -0.31
CA ILE A 41 0.32 -1.42 0.22
C ILE A 41 0.91 -1.69 1.61
N GLU A 42 2.19 -1.39 1.79
CA GLU A 42 2.86 -1.30 3.11
C GLU A 42 3.21 0.16 3.39
N ALA A 43 2.90 0.65 4.59
CA ALA A 43 3.20 2.03 4.97
C ALA A 43 4.04 2.10 6.25
N VAL A 44 4.94 3.07 6.27
CA VAL A 44 5.81 3.42 7.39
C VAL A 44 5.70 4.92 7.63
N ASP A 45 5.43 5.30 8.87
CA ASP A 45 5.38 6.70 9.29
C ASP A 45 5.95 6.83 10.72
N VAL A 46 6.42 8.02 11.05
CA VAL A 46 6.86 8.39 12.40
C VAL A 46 5.66 8.49 13.36
N VAL A 47 4.51 8.91 12.84
CA VAL A 47 3.23 8.89 13.55
C VAL A 47 2.55 7.54 13.33
N PRO A 48 2.05 6.87 14.38
CA PRO A 48 1.29 5.65 14.21
C PRO A 48 0.07 5.86 13.30
N LEU A 49 -0.08 5.01 12.28
CA LEU A 49 -1.33 4.93 11.53
C LEU A 49 -2.44 4.39 12.43
N SER A 50 -3.60 5.02 12.40
CA SER A 50 -4.80 4.47 13.02
C SER A 50 -5.28 3.23 12.25
N PRO A 51 -5.95 2.26 12.91
CA PRO A 51 -6.55 1.12 12.22
C PRO A 51 -7.59 1.54 11.16
N GLU A 52 -8.35 2.59 11.44
CA GLU A 52 -9.36 3.16 10.52
C GLU A 52 -8.71 3.70 9.25
N ASP A 53 -7.61 4.45 9.37
CA ASP A 53 -6.84 4.92 8.22
C ASP A 53 -6.28 3.75 7.40
N ALA A 54 -5.74 2.74 8.08
CA ALA A 54 -5.17 1.58 7.41
C ALA A 54 -6.21 0.83 6.58
N GLU A 55 -7.41 0.63 7.11
CA GLU A 55 -8.53 0.02 6.40
C GLU A 55 -8.99 0.89 5.22
N HIS A 56 -9.18 2.19 5.46
CA HIS A 56 -9.63 3.13 4.43
C HIS A 56 -8.72 3.11 3.19
N PHE A 57 -7.41 3.22 3.42
CA PHE A 57 -6.39 3.28 2.37
C PHE A 57 -5.89 1.91 1.89
N GLY A 58 -6.34 0.81 2.49
CA GLY A 58 -5.94 -0.55 2.09
C GLY A 58 -4.48 -0.89 2.44
N VAL A 59 -3.96 -0.34 3.54
CA VAL A 59 -2.62 -0.63 4.05
C VAL A 59 -2.64 -1.99 4.76
N VAL A 60 -1.93 -2.96 4.19
CA VAL A 60 -1.91 -4.35 4.65
C VAL A 60 -0.90 -4.56 5.77
N LYS A 61 0.13 -3.71 5.84
CA LYS A 61 1.18 -3.80 6.85
C LYS A 61 1.65 -2.42 7.28
N ILE A 62 1.60 -2.18 8.59
CA ILE A 62 2.18 -1.01 9.23
C ILE A 62 3.49 -1.46 9.87
N ARG A 63 4.61 -0.83 9.49
CA ARG A 63 5.86 -0.99 10.24
C ARG A 63 6.15 0.31 10.99
N ARG A 64 6.44 0.18 12.29
CA ARG A 64 7.03 1.29 13.06
C ARG A 64 8.51 1.41 12.66
N THR A 65 8.99 2.63 12.40
CA THR A 65 10.43 2.88 12.40
C THR A 65 10.94 2.82 13.84
N GLY A 66 11.28 1.62 14.30
CA GLY A 66 12.20 1.42 15.41
C GLY A 66 13.59 1.23 14.81
N TRP A 67 14.42 2.27 14.83
CA TRP A 67 15.87 2.07 14.73
C TRP A 67 16.32 1.67 16.14
N ALA A 68 16.45 0.37 16.36
CA ALA A 68 17.15 -0.24 17.49
C ALA A 68 18.16 -1.25 16.91
#